data_AF-A0A952QZY5-F1
#
_entry.id   AF-A0A952QZY5-F1
#
_cell.length_a   1.000
_cell.length_b   1.000
_cell.length_c   1.000
_cell.angle_alpha   90.00
_cell.angle_beta   90.00
_cell.angle_gamma   90.00
#
_symmetry.space_group_name_H-M   'P 1'
#
loop_
_entity.id
_entity.type
_entity.pdbx_description
1 polymer ?
#
loop_
_entity_poly.entity_id
_entity_poly.type
_entity_poly.pdbx_seq_one_letter_code
_entity_poly.pdbx_strand_id
1 'polypeptide(L)'
;MTTATLFAFVVAVTGASTVRWATRMAPLPGEFPLKTLLGAIAAAAVAVAGLGDQPLPSTVQWAVLAVAALYVFAPLALVAAVRSGAWRLARAATSLMYWTPGGRASVGRLLAQAALQQGDSEAALALTTRHDAVLLSQARLASGDYAGVLELEEPAGAGAADNGNLVTAARIEALIALGRVEEARRETGLLKTRFEAGRQGPLAYRSLVLSEARLAAEQGDLDGTRKLLEQPLAGVTPATLYEILGTAAERSGRHAAAVRAYQAAYTAATGASRRRLEARLKSLGATPPTATALLARRPLATYLLAGAIALAYLAQVLADRYYGVVSVRGQGLYVSNLVAAFTQGLPGVPDAGAWWRYLTYAFLHGNLVHIGMNLWVLFDIGRLYERRRGWGDLLAAFTAGTAAGAYLTTVFQAGVPVVLVGASGGILGVAGALLAEAALGKSASDRLLLRSLLQWVAILIVFSLAVPGVSLWGHVGGIVGGFAYGVIRLRTRLGARFSQAVGWFCLGLLALALVSALTTVVPLLP
;
A
#
# COMPACT_ATOMS: atom_id res chain seq x y z
N MET A 1 0.86 16.98 27.89
CA MET A 1 0.24 15.68 27.53
C MET A 1 1.30 14.60 27.64
N THR A 2 1.07 13.53 28.41
CA THR A 2 2.09 12.48 28.63
C THR A 2 2.16 11.50 27.45
N THR A 3 3.26 10.73 27.34
CA THR A 3 3.40 9.67 26.34
C THR A 3 2.28 8.63 26.43
N ALA A 4 1.86 8.27 27.65
CA ALA A 4 0.75 7.33 27.86
C ALA A 4 -0.58 7.92 27.39
N THR A 5 -0.84 9.20 27.66
CA THR A 5 -2.04 9.92 27.17
C THR A 5 -2.07 9.98 25.63
N LEU A 6 -0.93 10.27 24.99
CA LEU A 6 -0.80 10.29 23.52
C LEU A 6 -1.03 8.91 22.92
N PHE A 7 -0.42 7.88 23.49
CA PHE A 7 -0.61 6.51 23.04
C PHE A 7 -2.07 6.05 23.22
N ALA A 8 -2.69 6.38 24.35
CA ALA A 8 -4.11 6.13 24.61
C ALA A 8 -5.02 6.77 23.55
N PHE A 9 -4.73 8.02 23.15
CA PHE A 9 -5.46 8.70 22.09
C PHE A 9 -5.32 7.97 20.74
N VAL A 10 -4.11 7.55 20.38
CA VAL A 10 -3.86 6.78 19.15
C VAL A 10 -4.62 5.45 19.17
N VAL A 11 -4.58 4.70 20.29
CA VAL A 11 -5.30 3.43 20.45
C VAL A 11 -6.81 3.64 20.35
N ALA A 12 -7.35 4.70 20.95
CA ALA A 12 -8.78 5.01 20.91
C ALA A 12 -9.27 5.38 19.50
N VAL A 13 -8.56 6.30 18.82
CA VAL A 13 -8.92 6.75 17.46
C VAL A 13 -8.78 5.62 16.45
N THR A 14 -7.69 4.84 16.54
CA THR A 14 -7.50 3.65 15.71
C THR A 14 -8.58 2.62 16.03
N GLY A 15 -8.85 2.39 17.31
CA GLY A 15 -9.87 1.49 17.82
C GLY A 15 -11.26 1.79 17.26
N ALA A 16 -11.68 3.06 17.19
CA ALA A 16 -12.95 3.44 16.58
C ALA A 16 -13.03 3.01 15.10
N SER A 17 -11.93 3.14 14.36
CA SER A 17 -11.85 2.68 12.97
C SER A 17 -11.85 1.15 12.87
N THR A 18 -11.09 0.47 13.75
CA THR A 18 -11.04 -1.00 13.81
C THR A 18 -12.40 -1.58 14.19
N VAL A 19 -13.15 -0.96 15.11
CA VAL A 19 -14.52 -1.37 15.48
C VAL A 19 -15.44 -1.28 14.27
N ARG A 20 -15.48 -0.13 13.57
CA ARG A 20 -16.30 0.04 12.35
C ARG A 20 -16.00 -0.98 11.28
N TRP A 21 -14.75 -1.42 11.20
CA TRP A 21 -14.34 -2.46 10.28
C TRP A 21 -14.71 -3.86 10.78
N ALA A 22 -14.47 -4.15 12.06
CA ALA A 22 -14.82 -5.42 12.69
C ALA A 22 -16.33 -5.69 12.63
N THR A 23 -17.15 -4.65 12.78
CA THR A 23 -18.62 -4.77 12.68
C THR A 23 -19.12 -5.09 11.26
N ARG A 24 -18.31 -4.84 10.22
CA ARG A 24 -18.61 -5.32 8.86
C ARG A 24 -18.33 -6.81 8.68
N MET A 25 -17.46 -7.39 9.51
CA MET A 25 -17.08 -8.80 9.44
C MET A 25 -17.97 -9.70 10.31
N ALA A 26 -18.48 -9.16 11.41
CA ALA A 26 -19.45 -9.80 12.28
C ALA A 26 -20.31 -8.72 12.97
N PRO A 27 -21.63 -8.90 13.09
CA PRO A 27 -22.46 -7.94 13.82
C PRO A 27 -22.12 -7.95 15.31
N LEU A 28 -22.33 -6.82 15.99
CA LEU A 28 -22.41 -6.80 17.45
C LEU A 28 -23.65 -7.59 17.91
N PRO A 29 -23.60 -8.30 19.05
CA PRO A 29 -22.53 -8.35 20.05
C PRO A 29 -21.50 -9.47 19.83
N GLY A 30 -21.13 -9.79 18.58
CA GLY A 30 -20.08 -10.78 18.29
C GLY A 30 -18.77 -10.50 19.02
N GLU A 31 -18.10 -11.55 19.50
CA GLU A 31 -16.93 -11.42 20.38
C GLU A 31 -15.80 -10.56 19.77
N PHE A 32 -15.53 -10.73 18.47
CA PHE A 32 -14.49 -9.97 17.77
C PHE A 32 -14.72 -8.45 17.81
N PRO A 33 -15.83 -7.91 17.27
CA PRO A 33 -16.10 -6.48 17.36
C PRO A 33 -16.30 -6.02 18.81
N LEU A 34 -16.85 -6.86 19.71
CA LEU A 34 -17.07 -6.51 21.10
C LEU A 34 -15.75 -6.29 21.87
N LYS A 35 -14.79 -7.22 21.79
CA LYS A 35 -13.48 -7.08 22.45
C LYS A 35 -12.71 -5.88 21.92
N THR A 36 -12.80 -5.61 20.62
CA THR A 36 -12.20 -4.43 19.99
C THR A 36 -12.83 -3.13 20.51
N LEU A 37 -14.16 -3.10 20.65
CA LEU A 37 -14.91 -1.95 21.18
C LEU A 37 -14.55 -1.67 22.63
N LEU A 38 -14.51 -2.70 23.48
CA LEU A 38 -14.13 -2.55 24.88
C LEU A 38 -12.69 -2.03 25.02
N GLY A 39 -11.76 -2.51 24.19
CA GLY A 39 -10.39 -1.98 24.15
C GLY A 39 -10.34 -0.50 23.75
N ALA A 40 -11.09 -0.11 22.71
CA ALA A 40 -11.15 1.28 22.26
C ALA A 40 -11.74 2.22 23.33
N ILE A 41 -12.82 1.81 24.01
CA ILE A 41 -13.43 2.55 25.11
C ILE A 41 -12.46 2.68 26.30
N ALA A 42 -11.78 1.60 26.67
CA ALA A 42 -10.82 1.63 27.76
C ALA A 42 -9.65 2.58 27.47
N ALA A 43 -9.12 2.57 26.24
CA ALA A 43 -8.09 3.53 25.83
C ALA A 43 -8.60 4.97 25.83
N ALA A 44 -9.83 5.22 25.39
CA ALA A 44 -10.44 6.55 25.45
C ALA A 44 -10.59 7.04 26.89
N ALA A 45 -11.01 6.18 27.82
CA ALA A 45 -11.11 6.52 29.24
C ALA A 45 -9.74 6.90 29.83
N VAL A 46 -8.67 6.15 29.50
CA VAL A 46 -7.30 6.50 29.92
C VAL A 46 -6.84 7.83 29.32
N ALA A 47 -7.15 8.09 28.05
CA ALA A 47 -6.81 9.35 27.40
C ALA A 47 -7.49 10.54 28.07
N VAL A 48 -8.80 10.43 28.36
CA VAL A 48 -9.57 11.48 29.07
C VAL A 48 -9.05 11.70 30.48
N ALA A 49 -8.81 10.62 31.25
CA ALA A 49 -8.24 10.72 32.59
C ALA A 49 -6.86 11.39 32.59
N GLY A 50 -6.04 11.12 31.56
CA GLY A 50 -4.72 11.73 31.38
C GLY A 50 -4.74 13.20 30.92
N LEU A 51 -5.92 13.77 30.62
CA LEU A 51 -6.11 15.20 30.33
C LEU A 51 -6.67 15.96 31.54
N GLY A 52 -7.22 15.27 32.54
CA GLY A 52 -7.74 15.88 33.76
C GLY A 52 -6.68 16.01 34.86
N ASP A 53 -7.07 16.64 35.97
CA ASP A 53 -6.18 16.95 37.10
C ASP A 53 -5.83 15.72 37.97
N GLN A 54 -6.53 14.60 37.80
CA GLN A 54 -6.34 13.35 38.56
C GLN A 54 -6.13 12.16 37.61
N PRO A 55 -4.94 12.02 37.00
CA PRO A 55 -4.65 10.89 36.14
C PRO A 55 -4.59 9.58 36.92
N LEU A 56 -4.96 8.47 36.26
CA LEU A 56 -4.79 7.13 36.82
C LEU A 56 -3.31 6.85 37.15
N PRO A 57 -3.00 5.95 38.10
CA PRO A 57 -1.63 5.50 38.34
C PRO A 57 -0.99 4.98 37.04
N SER A 58 0.28 5.30 36.79
CA SER A 58 0.98 4.96 35.54
C SER A 58 0.96 3.46 35.23
N THR A 59 1.10 2.61 36.25
CA THR A 59 1.01 1.15 36.15
C THR A 59 -0.34 0.69 35.62
N VAL A 60 -1.44 1.28 36.12
CA VAL A 60 -2.81 1.00 35.68
C VAL A 60 -3.01 1.47 34.25
N GLN A 61 -2.54 2.67 33.91
CA GLN A 61 -2.62 3.18 32.53
C GLN A 61 -1.95 2.20 31.55
N TRP A 62 -0.70 1.81 31.83
CA TRP A 62 0.03 0.90 30.94
C TRP A 62 -0.58 -0.51 30.87
N ALA A 63 -1.11 -1.04 31.98
CA ALA A 63 -1.80 -2.31 31.98
C ALA A 63 -3.06 -2.28 31.10
N VAL A 64 -3.90 -1.25 31.25
CA VAL A 64 -5.10 -1.05 30.43
C VAL A 64 -4.73 -0.86 28.96
N LEU A 65 -3.71 -0.03 28.69
CA LEU A 65 -3.27 0.25 27.33
C LEU A 65 -2.65 -0.98 26.65
N ALA A 66 -1.96 -1.84 27.38
CA ALA A 66 -1.44 -3.11 26.84
C ALA A 66 -2.58 -4.01 26.36
N VAL A 67 -3.64 -4.19 27.17
CA VAL A 67 -4.80 -5.01 26.81
C VAL A 67 -5.62 -4.35 25.69
N ALA A 68 -5.84 -3.04 25.76
CA ALA A 68 -6.55 -2.30 24.71
C ALA A 68 -5.83 -2.36 23.37
N ALA A 69 -4.52 -2.10 23.36
CA ALA A 69 -3.69 -2.20 22.17
C ALA A 69 -3.68 -3.62 21.60
N LEU A 70 -3.64 -4.65 22.46
CA LEU A 70 -3.72 -6.04 22.03
C LEU A 70 -4.97 -6.28 21.17
N TYR A 71 -6.17 -5.90 21.61
CA TYR A 71 -7.38 -6.15 20.81
C TYR A 71 -7.58 -5.18 19.64
N VAL A 72 -7.11 -3.93 19.75
CA VAL A 72 -7.19 -2.95 18.65
C VAL A 72 -6.24 -3.28 17.50
N PHE A 73 -5.03 -3.77 17.81
CA PHE A 73 -3.98 -4.03 16.81
C PHE A 73 -3.77 -5.52 16.47
N ALA A 74 -4.22 -6.47 17.30
CA ALA A 74 -4.02 -7.90 17.02
C ALA A 74 -4.52 -8.35 15.65
N PRO A 75 -5.69 -7.92 15.13
CA PRO A 75 -6.10 -8.33 13.78
C PRO A 75 -5.05 -8.00 12.71
N LEU A 76 -4.39 -6.85 12.82
CA LEU A 76 -3.31 -6.45 11.92
C LEU A 76 -2.05 -7.30 12.12
N ALA A 77 -1.68 -7.55 13.38
CA ALA A 77 -0.53 -8.39 13.71
C ALA A 77 -0.72 -9.85 13.25
N LEU A 78 -1.92 -10.41 13.42
CA LEU A 78 -2.27 -11.76 12.98
C LEU A 78 -2.26 -11.86 11.45
N VAL A 79 -2.78 -10.85 10.75
CA VAL A 79 -2.67 -10.76 9.28
C VAL A 79 -1.21 -10.67 8.84
N ALA A 80 -0.37 -9.89 9.53
CA ALA A 80 1.06 -9.81 9.25
C ALA A 80 1.78 -11.15 9.51
N ALA A 81 1.39 -11.89 10.55
CA ALA A 81 1.89 -13.23 10.84
C ALA A 81 1.53 -14.22 9.72
N VAL A 82 0.28 -14.22 9.23
CA VAL A 82 -0.10 -15.03 8.06
C VAL A 82 0.71 -14.63 6.83
N ARG A 83 0.88 -13.33 6.58
CA ARG A 83 1.64 -12.81 5.44
C ARG A 83 3.12 -13.16 5.46
N SER A 84 3.67 -13.46 6.63
CA SER A 84 5.06 -13.92 6.82
C SER A 84 5.17 -15.45 6.86
N GLY A 85 4.08 -16.19 6.63
CA GLY A 85 4.05 -17.66 6.67
C GLY A 85 3.84 -18.25 8.07
N ALA A 86 3.78 -17.42 9.12
CA ALA A 86 3.53 -17.85 10.50
C ALA A 86 2.03 -18.07 10.80
N TRP A 87 1.28 -18.66 9.86
CA TRP A 87 -0.18 -18.81 9.97
C TRP A 87 -0.60 -19.74 11.10
N ARG A 88 0.22 -20.74 11.46
CA ARG A 88 -0.02 -21.63 12.62
C ARG A 88 0.01 -20.85 13.93
N LEU A 89 0.96 -19.93 14.07
CA LEU A 89 1.06 -19.02 15.22
C LEU A 89 -0.15 -18.06 15.24
N ALA A 90 -0.53 -17.51 14.10
CA ALA A 90 -1.73 -16.67 14.00
C ALA A 90 -3.01 -17.43 14.42
N ARG A 91 -3.16 -18.70 14.01
CA ARG A 91 -4.28 -19.56 14.42
C ARG A 91 -4.28 -19.85 15.92
N ALA A 92 -3.12 -20.18 16.48
CA ALA A 92 -2.97 -20.43 17.92
C ALA A 92 -3.30 -19.17 18.74
N ALA A 93 -2.74 -18.02 18.36
CA ALA A 93 -3.03 -16.73 18.98
C ALA A 93 -4.52 -16.37 18.86
N THR A 94 -5.15 -16.63 17.71
CA THR A 94 -6.60 -16.43 17.54
C THR A 94 -7.41 -17.27 18.53
N SER A 95 -6.99 -18.51 18.78
CA SER A 95 -7.68 -19.39 19.73
C SER A 95 -7.47 -18.98 21.20
N LEU A 96 -6.33 -18.37 21.52
CA LEU A 96 -6.04 -17.81 22.83
C LEU A 96 -6.87 -16.53 23.09
N MET A 97 -6.95 -15.67 22.07
CA MET A 97 -7.58 -14.35 22.18
C MET A 97 -9.10 -14.37 22.04
N TYR A 98 -9.65 -15.33 21.29
CA TYR A 98 -11.09 -15.44 21.00
C TYR A 98 -11.62 -16.81 21.40
N TRP A 99 -12.60 -16.80 22.29
CA TRP A 99 -13.07 -17.97 23.03
C TRP A 99 -14.33 -18.58 22.41
N THR A 100 -15.15 -17.76 21.75
CA THR A 100 -16.38 -18.20 21.08
C THR A 100 -16.08 -18.75 19.67
N PRO A 101 -16.86 -19.72 19.18
CA PRO A 101 -16.77 -20.18 17.79
C PRO A 101 -16.95 -19.04 16.78
N GLY A 102 -17.89 -18.12 17.04
CA GLY A 102 -18.15 -16.96 16.17
C GLY A 102 -16.98 -15.97 16.12
N GLY A 103 -16.36 -15.68 17.27
CA GLY A 103 -15.17 -14.83 17.34
C GLY A 103 -14.00 -15.42 16.56
N ARG A 104 -13.70 -16.71 16.78
CA ARG A 104 -12.67 -17.43 16.02
C ARG A 104 -12.97 -17.50 14.53
N ALA A 105 -14.23 -17.74 14.15
CA ALA A 105 -14.65 -17.76 12.75
C ALA A 105 -14.44 -16.41 12.06
N SER A 106 -14.79 -15.32 12.72
CA SER A 106 -14.72 -13.97 12.15
C SER A 106 -13.27 -13.55 11.86
N VAL A 107 -12.38 -13.83 12.80
CA VAL A 107 -10.93 -13.61 12.62
C VAL A 107 -10.34 -14.63 11.65
N GLY A 108 -10.78 -15.89 11.69
CA GLY A 108 -10.38 -16.93 10.75
C GLY A 108 -10.63 -16.55 9.30
N ARG A 109 -11.80 -15.96 8.98
CA ARG A 109 -12.11 -15.44 7.63
C ARG A 109 -11.11 -14.39 7.16
N LEU A 110 -10.77 -13.44 8.03
CA LEU A 110 -9.75 -12.42 7.75
C LEU A 110 -8.39 -13.05 7.44
N LEU A 111 -7.97 -14.00 8.27
CA LEU A 111 -6.68 -14.68 8.13
C LEU A 111 -6.65 -15.56 6.87
N ALA A 112 -7.73 -16.27 6.58
CA ALA A 112 -7.87 -17.06 5.36
C ALA A 112 -7.81 -16.18 4.10
N GLN A 113 -8.47 -15.02 4.11
CA GLN A 113 -8.37 -14.06 3.01
C GLN A 113 -6.93 -13.53 2.84
N ALA A 114 -6.22 -13.27 3.93
CA ALA A 114 -4.82 -12.88 3.89
C ALA A 114 -3.93 -14.00 3.32
N ALA A 115 -4.20 -15.26 3.67
CA ALA A 115 -3.51 -16.43 3.13
C ALA A 115 -3.76 -16.61 1.62
N LEU A 116 -5.01 -16.45 1.17
CA LEU A 116 -5.37 -16.46 -0.25
C LEU A 116 -4.63 -15.38 -1.04
N GLN A 117 -4.52 -14.17 -0.47
CA GLN A 117 -3.74 -13.08 -1.09
C GLN A 117 -2.24 -13.41 -1.22
N GLN A 118 -1.71 -14.26 -0.35
CA GLN A 118 -0.34 -14.77 -0.45
C GLN A 118 -0.22 -16.04 -1.32
N GLY A 119 -1.33 -16.58 -1.83
CA GLY A 119 -1.35 -17.84 -2.57
C GLY A 119 -1.04 -19.06 -1.69
N ASP A 120 -1.18 -18.94 -0.37
CA ASP A 120 -1.02 -20.04 0.59
C ASP A 120 -2.37 -20.75 0.77
N SER A 121 -2.63 -21.72 -0.10
CA SER A 121 -3.87 -22.49 -0.08
C SER A 121 -4.00 -23.40 1.14
N GLU A 122 -2.88 -23.89 1.69
CA GLU A 122 -2.88 -24.73 2.90
C GLU A 122 -3.35 -23.89 4.09
N ALA A 123 -2.75 -22.72 4.30
CA ALA A 123 -3.16 -21.80 5.34
C ALA A 123 -4.61 -21.35 5.14
N ALA A 124 -5.01 -21.01 3.91
CA ALA A 124 -6.38 -20.62 3.60
C ALA A 124 -7.40 -21.71 4.00
N LEU A 125 -7.16 -22.97 3.60
CA LEU A 125 -8.03 -24.10 3.97
C LEU A 125 -8.05 -24.33 5.49
N ALA A 126 -6.90 -24.20 6.16
CA ALA A 126 -6.77 -24.45 7.59
C ALA A 126 -7.37 -23.33 8.48
N LEU A 127 -7.49 -22.11 7.95
CA LEU A 127 -8.02 -20.93 8.64
C LEU A 127 -9.50 -20.65 8.32
N THR A 128 -10.00 -21.16 7.19
CA THR A 128 -11.40 -21.02 6.78
C THR A 128 -12.30 -21.93 7.61
N THR A 129 -13.53 -21.47 7.88
CA THR A 129 -14.53 -22.30 8.56
C THR A 129 -15.23 -23.22 7.57
N ARG A 130 -15.68 -24.39 8.03
CA ARG A 130 -16.36 -25.39 7.19
C ARG A 130 -17.66 -24.91 6.52
N HIS A 131 -18.20 -23.77 6.95
CA HIS A 131 -19.48 -23.24 6.44
C HIS A 131 -19.29 -21.99 5.56
N ASP A 132 -18.05 -21.54 5.32
CA ASP A 132 -17.78 -20.41 4.43
C ASP A 132 -17.50 -20.89 3.00
N ALA A 133 -18.56 -21.18 2.25
CA ALA A 133 -18.47 -21.71 0.89
C ALA A 133 -17.68 -20.78 -0.07
N VAL A 134 -17.70 -19.46 0.15
CA VAL A 134 -16.96 -18.50 -0.67
C VAL A 134 -15.46 -18.66 -0.48
N LEU A 135 -14.99 -18.64 0.77
CA LEU A 135 -13.56 -18.81 1.04
C LEU A 135 -13.08 -20.23 0.74
N LEU A 136 -13.91 -21.25 1.02
CA LEU A 136 -13.60 -22.65 0.71
C LEU A 136 -13.45 -22.86 -0.80
N SER A 137 -14.37 -22.33 -1.62
CA SER A 137 -14.27 -22.48 -3.08
C SER A 137 -12.99 -21.81 -3.62
N GLN A 138 -12.64 -20.63 -3.13
CA GLN A 138 -11.39 -19.94 -3.50
C GLN A 138 -10.14 -20.70 -3.05
N ALA A 139 -10.15 -21.25 -1.83
CA ALA A 139 -9.02 -22.00 -1.29
C ALA A 139 -8.81 -23.34 -2.01
N ARG A 140 -9.89 -24.05 -2.33
CA ARG A 140 -9.86 -25.30 -3.12
C ARG A 140 -9.40 -25.04 -4.56
N LEU A 141 -9.89 -23.97 -5.21
CA LEU A 141 -9.36 -23.55 -6.51
C LEU A 141 -7.86 -23.25 -6.45
N ALA A 142 -7.42 -22.52 -5.42
CA ALA A 142 -6.02 -22.18 -5.25
C ALA A 142 -5.14 -23.43 -5.04
N SER A 143 -5.63 -24.47 -4.35
CA SER A 143 -4.92 -25.74 -4.18
C SER A 143 -5.00 -26.67 -5.40
N GLY A 144 -5.90 -26.41 -6.37
CA GLY A 144 -6.17 -27.29 -7.50
C GLY A 144 -7.16 -28.43 -7.18
N ASP A 145 -7.89 -28.34 -6.06
CA ASP A 145 -8.96 -29.28 -5.69
C ASP A 145 -10.27 -28.90 -6.41
N TYR A 146 -10.29 -29.07 -7.73
CA TYR A 146 -11.43 -28.70 -8.57
C TYR A 146 -12.67 -29.54 -8.27
N ALA A 147 -12.49 -30.84 -7.98
CA ALA A 147 -13.60 -31.73 -7.62
C ALA A 147 -14.27 -31.26 -6.33
N GLY A 148 -13.49 -30.93 -5.30
CA GLY A 148 -14.03 -30.40 -4.06
C GLY A 148 -14.77 -29.08 -4.25
N VAL A 149 -14.41 -28.23 -5.21
CA VAL A 149 -15.21 -27.01 -5.49
C VAL A 149 -16.64 -27.36 -5.94
N LEU A 150 -16.80 -28.43 -6.70
CA LEU A 150 -18.10 -28.86 -7.22
C LEU A 150 -19.01 -29.51 -6.17
N GLU A 151 -18.44 -29.95 -5.04
CA GLU A 151 -19.18 -30.48 -3.89
C GLU A 151 -19.72 -29.38 -2.96
N LEU A 152 -19.27 -28.14 -3.12
CA LEU A 152 -19.73 -27.03 -2.28
C LEU A 152 -21.15 -26.63 -2.62
N GLU A 153 -21.98 -26.53 -1.58
CA GLU A 153 -23.33 -25.98 -1.66
C GLU A 153 -23.31 -24.45 -1.85
N GLU A 154 -24.34 -23.92 -2.51
CA GLU A 154 -24.50 -22.48 -2.63
C GLU A 154 -24.78 -21.83 -1.25
N PRO A 155 -24.23 -20.63 -0.97
CA PRO A 155 -24.45 -19.96 0.31
C PRO A 155 -25.93 -19.60 0.52
N ALA A 156 -26.47 -19.87 1.71
CA ALA A 156 -27.81 -19.45 2.13
C ALA A 156 -27.79 -18.21 3.05
N GLY A 157 -28.83 -17.37 3.00
CA GLY A 157 -29.03 -16.23 3.93
C GLY A 157 -28.78 -14.83 3.35
N ALA A 158 -28.59 -13.82 4.22
CA ALA A 158 -28.39 -12.43 3.81
C ALA A 158 -27.07 -12.26 3.02
N GLY A 159 -27.14 -11.68 1.81
CA GLY A 159 -25.98 -11.59 0.90
C GLY A 159 -25.68 -12.86 0.10
N ALA A 160 -26.55 -13.87 0.19
CA ALA A 160 -26.44 -15.13 -0.56
C ALA A 160 -26.33 -14.94 -2.07
N ALA A 161 -26.97 -13.91 -2.64
CA ALA A 161 -26.91 -13.67 -4.09
C ALA A 161 -25.48 -13.37 -4.57
N ASP A 162 -24.79 -12.40 -3.95
CA ASP A 162 -23.42 -12.03 -4.34
C ASP A 162 -22.41 -13.11 -3.99
N ASN A 163 -22.54 -13.72 -2.81
CA ASN A 163 -21.69 -14.83 -2.39
C ASN A 163 -21.91 -16.07 -3.27
N GLY A 164 -23.15 -16.35 -3.67
CA GLY A 164 -23.51 -17.43 -4.59
C GLY A 164 -22.97 -17.20 -5.99
N ASN A 165 -22.92 -15.96 -6.46
CA ASN A 165 -22.26 -15.62 -7.72
C ASN A 165 -20.75 -15.92 -7.68
N LEU A 166 -20.07 -15.65 -6.55
CA LEU A 166 -18.66 -15.98 -6.37
C LEU A 166 -18.41 -17.49 -6.35
N VAL A 167 -19.26 -18.25 -5.65
CA VAL A 167 -19.18 -19.72 -5.62
C VAL A 167 -19.47 -20.31 -7.01
N THR A 168 -20.49 -19.80 -7.70
CA THR A 168 -20.80 -20.19 -9.09
C THR A 168 -19.62 -19.93 -10.03
N ALA A 169 -19.00 -18.74 -9.96
CA ALA A 169 -17.83 -18.44 -10.77
C ALA A 169 -16.65 -19.38 -10.46
N ALA A 170 -16.47 -19.75 -9.18
CA ALA A 170 -15.46 -20.73 -8.81
C ALA A 170 -15.75 -22.13 -9.37
N ARG A 171 -17.02 -22.55 -9.35
CA ARG A 171 -17.48 -23.81 -9.97
C ARG A 171 -17.25 -23.81 -11.48
N ILE A 172 -17.56 -22.72 -12.18
CA ILE A 172 -17.30 -22.55 -13.61
C ILE A 172 -15.82 -22.74 -13.92
N GLU A 173 -14.94 -22.09 -13.14
CA GLU A 173 -13.49 -22.26 -13.28
C GLU A 173 -13.04 -23.71 -13.05
N ALA A 174 -13.59 -24.39 -12.04
CA ALA A 174 -13.32 -25.80 -11.77
C ALA A 174 -13.79 -26.72 -12.90
N LEU A 175 -14.98 -26.48 -13.47
CA LEU A 175 -15.51 -27.23 -14.61
C LEU A 175 -14.61 -27.09 -15.84
N ILE A 176 -14.15 -25.86 -16.14
CA ILE A 176 -13.21 -25.60 -17.23
C ILE A 176 -11.90 -26.37 -16.99
N ALA A 177 -11.34 -26.30 -15.78
CA ALA A 177 -10.09 -26.99 -15.44
C ALA A 177 -10.21 -28.52 -15.54
N LEU A 178 -11.40 -29.08 -15.31
CA LEU A 178 -11.71 -30.50 -15.48
C LEU A 178 -12.10 -30.89 -16.92
N GLY A 179 -12.06 -29.96 -17.87
CA GLY A 179 -12.44 -30.20 -19.26
C GLY A 179 -13.94 -30.29 -19.52
N ARG A 180 -14.79 -29.97 -18.54
CA ARG A 180 -16.27 -30.00 -18.61
C ARG A 180 -16.83 -28.68 -19.16
N VAL A 181 -16.34 -28.25 -20.33
CA VAL A 181 -16.58 -26.91 -20.89
C VAL A 181 -18.06 -26.63 -21.17
N GLU A 182 -18.81 -27.63 -21.64
CA GLU A 182 -20.24 -27.45 -21.93
C GLU A 182 -21.10 -27.29 -20.67
N GLU A 183 -20.68 -27.88 -19.55
CA GLU A 183 -21.30 -27.62 -18.25
C GLU A 183 -20.98 -26.22 -17.75
N ALA A 184 -19.71 -25.80 -17.90
CA ALA A 184 -19.28 -24.43 -17.58
C ALA A 184 -20.05 -23.38 -18.40
N ARG A 185 -20.35 -23.67 -19.67
CA ARG A 185 -21.16 -22.82 -20.54
C ARG A 185 -22.59 -22.69 -20.02
N ARG A 186 -23.23 -23.79 -19.62
CA ARG A 186 -24.58 -23.77 -19.04
C ARG A 186 -24.63 -22.97 -17.73
N GLU A 187 -23.69 -23.22 -16.83
CA GLU A 187 -23.57 -22.49 -15.55
C GLU A 187 -23.34 -20.99 -15.77
N THR A 188 -22.51 -20.61 -16.74
CA THR A 188 -22.30 -19.19 -17.11
C THR A 188 -23.57 -18.56 -17.68
N GLY A 189 -24.35 -19.30 -18.48
CA GLY A 189 -25.66 -18.86 -18.95
C GLY A 189 -26.64 -18.57 -17.80
N LEU A 190 -26.71 -19.48 -16.82
CA LEU A 190 -27.53 -19.28 -15.62
C LEU A 190 -27.05 -18.09 -14.78
N LEU A 191 -25.73 -17.91 -14.64
CA LEU A 191 -25.14 -16.75 -13.96
C LEU A 191 -25.52 -15.44 -14.67
N LYS A 192 -25.53 -15.43 -16.00
CA LYS A 192 -25.96 -14.29 -16.80
C LYS A 192 -27.43 -13.96 -16.60
N THR A 193 -28.32 -14.95 -16.68
CA THR A 193 -29.76 -14.75 -16.41
C THR A 193 -29.98 -14.21 -14.99
N ARG A 194 -29.26 -14.74 -13.98
CA ARG A 194 -29.30 -14.24 -12.60
C ARG A 194 -28.83 -12.79 -12.51
N PHE A 195 -27.75 -12.44 -13.22
CA PHE A 195 -27.21 -11.08 -13.25
C PHE A 195 -28.20 -10.09 -13.90
N GLU A 196 -28.85 -10.48 -14.99
CA GLU A 196 -29.85 -9.66 -15.70
C GLU A 196 -31.14 -9.46 -14.89
N ALA A 197 -31.55 -10.46 -14.12
CA ALA A 197 -32.75 -10.41 -13.27
C ALA A 197 -32.55 -9.69 -11.92
N GLY A 198 -31.29 -9.51 -11.48
CA GLY A 198 -30.94 -9.05 -10.14
C GLY A 198 -30.48 -7.59 -10.05
N ARG A 199 -30.28 -7.11 -8.81
CA ARG A 199 -29.56 -5.84 -8.58
C ARG A 199 -28.07 -6.04 -8.88
N GLN A 200 -27.50 -5.15 -9.68
CA GLN A 200 -26.14 -5.26 -10.20
C GLN A 200 -25.10 -4.82 -9.15
N GLY A 201 -24.45 -5.80 -8.52
CA GLY A 201 -23.30 -5.59 -7.64
C GLY A 201 -21.95 -5.68 -8.38
N PRO A 202 -20.89 -4.97 -7.94
CA PRO A 202 -19.56 -5.09 -8.53
C PRO A 202 -18.98 -6.51 -8.52
N LEU A 203 -19.36 -7.33 -7.52
CA LEU A 203 -18.93 -8.72 -7.39
C LEU A 203 -19.65 -9.65 -8.37
N ALA A 204 -20.96 -9.44 -8.58
CA ALA A 204 -21.74 -10.17 -9.57
C ALA A 204 -21.23 -9.89 -10.98
N TYR A 205 -20.98 -8.61 -11.30
CA TYR A 205 -20.41 -8.19 -12.58
C TYR A 205 -19.04 -8.81 -12.84
N ARG A 206 -18.13 -8.74 -11.85
CA ARG A 206 -16.82 -9.40 -11.92
C ARG A 206 -16.94 -10.91 -12.18
N SER A 207 -17.83 -11.58 -11.46
CA SER A 207 -18.03 -13.03 -11.54
C SER A 207 -18.48 -13.46 -12.93
N LEU A 208 -19.42 -12.71 -13.52
CA LEU A 208 -19.90 -12.94 -14.87
C LEU A 208 -18.80 -12.69 -15.92
N VAL A 209 -18.18 -11.50 -15.90
CA VAL A 209 -17.17 -11.12 -16.91
C VAL A 209 -15.97 -12.06 -16.90
N LEU A 210 -15.49 -12.49 -15.73
CA LEU A 210 -14.40 -13.47 -15.65
C LEU A 210 -14.81 -14.86 -16.16
N SER A 211 -16.05 -15.28 -15.90
CA SER A 211 -16.57 -16.56 -16.39
C SER A 211 -16.67 -16.56 -17.92
N GLU A 212 -17.22 -15.49 -18.50
CA GLU A 212 -17.28 -15.29 -19.95
C GLU A 212 -15.87 -15.22 -20.56
N ALA A 213 -14.94 -14.50 -19.93
CA ALA A 213 -13.57 -14.36 -20.42
C ALA A 213 -12.82 -15.70 -20.41
N ARG A 214 -13.03 -16.55 -19.39
CA ARG A 214 -12.45 -17.89 -19.35
C ARG A 214 -13.00 -18.79 -20.45
N LEU A 215 -14.31 -18.74 -20.72
CA LEU A 215 -14.92 -19.50 -21.81
C LEU A 215 -14.42 -19.04 -23.18
N ALA A 216 -14.35 -17.72 -23.41
CA ALA A 216 -13.78 -17.16 -24.63
C ALA A 216 -12.31 -17.57 -24.81
N ALA A 217 -11.54 -17.58 -23.72
CA ALA A 217 -10.16 -18.01 -23.72
C ALA A 217 -9.99 -19.49 -24.10
N GLU A 218 -10.83 -20.39 -23.57
CA GLU A 218 -10.79 -21.81 -23.95
C GLU A 218 -11.15 -22.04 -25.43
N GLN A 219 -11.97 -21.18 -26.02
CA GLN A 219 -12.31 -21.21 -27.44
C GLN A 219 -11.22 -20.59 -28.34
N GLY A 220 -10.17 -19.99 -27.76
CA GLY A 220 -9.14 -19.27 -28.51
C GLY A 220 -9.59 -17.90 -29.01
N ASP A 221 -10.69 -17.34 -28.51
CA ASP A 221 -11.12 -15.97 -28.84
C ASP A 221 -10.31 -14.95 -28.05
N LEU A 222 -9.10 -14.65 -28.51
CA LEU A 222 -8.19 -13.71 -27.86
C LEU A 222 -8.73 -12.28 -27.84
N ASP A 223 -9.39 -11.83 -28.90
CA ASP A 223 -9.86 -10.45 -29.01
C ASP A 223 -11.10 -10.22 -28.16
N GLY A 224 -12.05 -11.17 -28.13
CA GLY A 224 -13.17 -11.16 -27.19
C GLY A 224 -12.71 -11.25 -25.74
N THR A 225 -11.76 -12.13 -25.44
CA THR A 225 -11.14 -12.22 -24.10
C THR A 225 -10.53 -10.88 -23.67
N ARG A 226 -9.76 -10.23 -24.55
CA ARG A 226 -9.15 -8.92 -24.24
C ARG A 226 -10.21 -7.87 -23.95
N LYS A 227 -11.25 -7.77 -24.78
CA LYS A 227 -12.34 -6.81 -24.63
C LYS A 227 -13.11 -6.99 -23.31
N LEU A 228 -13.26 -8.23 -22.84
CA LEU A 228 -13.87 -8.53 -21.54
C LEU A 228 -12.96 -8.09 -20.39
N LEU A 229 -11.66 -8.36 -20.47
CA LEU A 229 -10.70 -8.07 -19.40
C LEU A 229 -10.26 -6.60 -19.31
N GLU A 230 -10.49 -5.79 -20.36
CA GLU A 230 -10.28 -4.34 -20.34
C GLU A 230 -11.31 -3.59 -19.48
N GLN A 231 -12.39 -4.27 -19.08
CA GLN A 231 -13.44 -3.70 -18.24
C GLN A 231 -12.98 -3.53 -16.78
N PRO A 232 -13.54 -2.58 -16.02
CA PRO A 232 -13.14 -2.35 -14.63
C PRO A 232 -13.62 -3.51 -13.73
N LEU A 233 -12.71 -4.41 -13.37
CA LEU A 233 -12.98 -5.57 -12.52
C LEU A 233 -12.50 -5.35 -11.08
N ALA A 234 -13.42 -5.42 -10.11
CA ALA A 234 -13.11 -5.20 -8.71
C ALA A 234 -12.34 -6.39 -8.08
N GLY A 235 -11.18 -6.10 -7.49
CA GLY A 235 -10.45 -7.06 -6.65
C GLY A 235 -9.90 -8.29 -7.39
N VAL A 236 -9.66 -8.20 -8.70
CA VAL A 236 -9.03 -9.26 -9.50
C VAL A 236 -7.52 -9.09 -9.50
N THR A 237 -6.78 -10.17 -9.30
CA THR A 237 -5.32 -10.11 -9.33
C THR A 237 -4.79 -10.00 -10.77
N PRO A 238 -3.68 -9.28 -11.02
CA PRO A 238 -3.05 -9.27 -12.33
C PRO A 238 -2.68 -10.67 -12.83
N ALA A 239 -2.33 -11.59 -11.92
CA ALA A 239 -2.02 -12.97 -12.25
C ALA A 239 -3.19 -13.66 -12.97
N THR A 240 -4.40 -13.54 -12.43
CA THR A 240 -5.63 -14.09 -13.03
C THR A 240 -5.88 -13.53 -14.43
N LEU A 241 -5.75 -12.21 -14.61
CA LEU A 241 -5.99 -11.57 -15.91
C LEU A 241 -5.00 -12.07 -16.97
N TYR A 242 -3.71 -12.12 -16.64
CA TYR A 242 -2.68 -12.59 -17.55
C TYR A 242 -2.77 -14.09 -17.82
N GLU A 243 -3.21 -14.90 -16.85
CA GLU A 243 -3.43 -16.33 -17.04
C GLU A 243 -4.54 -16.58 -18.07
N ILE A 244 -5.68 -15.88 -17.95
CA ILE A 244 -6.78 -15.98 -18.92
C ILE A 244 -6.33 -15.55 -20.32
N LEU A 245 -5.59 -14.43 -20.43
CA LEU A 245 -5.01 -13.99 -21.71
C LEU A 245 -4.00 -15.00 -22.27
N GLY A 246 -3.21 -15.63 -21.41
CA GLY A 246 -2.26 -16.68 -21.79
C GLY A 246 -2.98 -17.88 -22.39
N THR A 247 -4.06 -18.34 -21.75
CA THR A 247 -4.90 -19.42 -22.26
C THR A 247 -5.51 -19.06 -23.61
N ALA A 248 -6.09 -17.87 -23.76
CA ALA A 248 -6.67 -17.42 -25.04
C ALA A 248 -5.61 -17.35 -26.16
N ALA A 249 -4.43 -16.83 -25.85
CA ALA A 249 -3.32 -16.76 -26.81
C ALA A 249 -2.80 -18.15 -27.19
N GLU A 250 -2.74 -19.08 -26.23
CA GLU A 250 -2.31 -20.44 -26.48
C GLU A 250 -3.31 -21.20 -27.35
N ARG A 251 -4.60 -21.16 -26.99
CA ARG A 251 -5.69 -21.80 -27.75
C ARG A 251 -5.85 -21.23 -29.16
N SER A 252 -5.49 -19.97 -29.37
CA SER A 252 -5.44 -19.34 -30.71
C SER A 252 -4.15 -19.61 -31.50
N GLY A 253 -3.24 -20.44 -31.00
CA GLY A 253 -1.98 -20.76 -31.67
C GLY A 253 -0.92 -19.64 -31.64
N ARG A 254 -1.15 -18.56 -30.88
CA ARG A 254 -0.24 -17.41 -30.77
C ARG A 254 0.81 -17.65 -29.69
N HIS A 255 1.70 -18.60 -29.93
CA HIS A 255 2.67 -19.10 -28.95
C HIS A 255 3.48 -18.01 -28.22
N ALA A 256 4.08 -17.07 -28.96
CA ALA A 256 4.87 -16.00 -28.36
C ALA A 256 4.05 -15.06 -27.44
N ALA A 257 2.76 -14.84 -27.76
CA ALA A 257 1.87 -14.06 -26.92
C ALA A 257 1.47 -14.83 -25.65
N ALA A 258 1.22 -16.15 -25.77
CA ALA A 258 0.93 -17.03 -24.65
C ALA A 258 2.08 -17.06 -23.63
N VAL A 259 3.32 -17.26 -24.11
CA VAL A 259 4.52 -17.26 -23.24
C VAL A 259 4.66 -15.93 -22.50
N ARG A 260 4.52 -14.78 -23.18
CA ARG A 260 4.60 -13.47 -22.53
C ARG A 260 3.52 -13.27 -21.46
N ALA A 261 2.29 -13.69 -21.76
CA ALA A 261 1.18 -13.59 -20.83
C ALA A 261 1.40 -14.50 -19.61
N TYR A 262 1.81 -15.76 -19.79
CA TYR A 262 2.12 -16.66 -18.68
C TYR A 262 3.32 -16.22 -17.84
N GLN A 263 4.36 -15.63 -18.45
CA GLN A 263 5.47 -15.02 -17.70
C GLN A 263 5.01 -13.82 -16.86
N ALA A 264 4.09 -13.00 -17.39
CA ALA A 264 3.49 -11.90 -16.64
C ALA A 264 2.61 -12.42 -15.50
N ALA A 265 1.81 -13.47 -15.74
CA ALA A 265 1.03 -14.15 -14.72
C ALA A 265 1.93 -14.73 -13.62
N TYR A 266 3.00 -15.43 -14.00
CA TYR A 266 3.98 -16.01 -13.08
C TYR A 266 4.64 -14.96 -12.18
N THR A 267 4.95 -13.79 -12.77
CA THR A 267 5.54 -12.65 -12.03
C THR A 267 4.57 -12.11 -10.98
N ALA A 268 3.29 -12.07 -11.29
CA ALA A 268 2.24 -11.58 -10.39
C ALA A 268 1.73 -12.64 -9.40
N ALA A 269 1.93 -13.92 -9.69
CA ALA A 269 1.45 -15.04 -8.90
C ALA A 269 2.39 -15.39 -7.75
N THR A 270 1.80 -15.97 -6.70
CA THR A 270 2.49 -16.53 -5.53
C THR A 270 2.01 -17.96 -5.26
N GLY A 271 2.73 -18.67 -4.39
CA GLY A 271 2.33 -19.99 -3.88
C GLY A 271 1.99 -21.03 -4.96
N ALA A 272 0.85 -21.71 -4.79
CA ALA A 272 0.44 -22.81 -5.66
C ALA A 272 0.17 -22.38 -7.11
N SER A 273 -0.47 -21.22 -7.31
CA SER A 273 -0.73 -20.68 -8.66
C SER A 273 0.58 -20.43 -9.43
N ARG A 274 1.61 -19.92 -8.74
CA ARG A 274 2.92 -19.70 -9.35
C ARG A 274 3.57 -21.00 -9.83
N ARG A 275 3.48 -22.08 -9.04
CA ARG A 275 3.99 -23.42 -9.41
C ARG A 275 3.25 -24.00 -10.62
N ARG A 276 1.92 -23.81 -10.71
CA ARG A 276 1.14 -24.22 -11.89
C ARG A 276 1.59 -23.47 -13.16
N LEU A 277 1.78 -22.16 -13.06
CA LEU A 277 2.24 -21.33 -14.17
C LEU A 277 3.66 -21.70 -14.63
N GLU A 278 4.54 -22.08 -13.70
CA GLU A 278 5.87 -22.61 -14.02
C GLU A 278 5.81 -23.92 -14.80
N ALA A 279 4.98 -24.87 -14.35
CA ALA A 279 4.75 -26.12 -15.06
C ALA A 279 4.18 -25.85 -16.47
N ARG A 280 3.26 -24.88 -16.59
CA ARG A 280 2.68 -24.48 -17.88
C ARG A 280 3.72 -23.88 -18.81
N LEU A 281 4.55 -22.95 -18.34
CA LEU A 281 5.65 -22.37 -19.13
C LEU A 281 6.61 -23.46 -19.61
N LYS A 282 6.98 -24.41 -18.74
CA LYS A 282 7.84 -25.54 -19.10
C LYS A 282 7.22 -26.41 -20.19
N SER A 283 5.90 -26.66 -20.13
CA SER A 283 5.18 -27.41 -21.17
C SER A 283 5.18 -26.70 -22.54
N LEU A 284 5.34 -25.37 -22.54
CA LEU A 284 5.47 -24.54 -23.74
C LEU A 284 6.93 -24.36 -24.18
N GLY A 285 7.91 -25.04 -23.56
CA GLY A 285 9.33 -24.85 -23.86
C GLY A 285 9.89 -23.49 -23.44
N ALA A 286 9.17 -22.77 -22.56
CA ALA A 286 9.59 -21.47 -22.05
C ALA A 286 10.05 -21.57 -20.59
N THR A 287 10.98 -20.71 -20.20
CA THR A 287 11.42 -20.61 -18.80
C THR A 287 10.71 -19.47 -18.06
N PRO A 288 10.51 -19.60 -16.75
CA PRO A 288 10.10 -18.47 -15.92
C PRO A 288 11.10 -17.31 -16.01
N PRO A 289 10.65 -16.05 -15.85
CA PRO A 289 11.56 -14.92 -15.77
C PRO A 289 12.54 -15.09 -14.60
N THR A 290 13.81 -14.78 -14.83
CA THR A 290 14.90 -14.93 -13.84
C THR A 290 14.72 -13.99 -12.65
N ALA A 291 15.32 -14.34 -11.51
CA ALA A 291 15.31 -13.49 -10.31
C ALA A 291 15.86 -12.08 -10.58
N THR A 292 16.87 -11.95 -11.44
CA THR A 292 17.41 -10.67 -11.91
C THR A 292 16.38 -9.86 -12.70
N ALA A 293 15.64 -10.49 -13.61
CA ALA A 293 14.55 -9.83 -14.34
C ALA A 293 13.39 -9.41 -13.41
N LEU A 294 13.12 -10.18 -12.35
CA LEU A 294 12.13 -9.86 -11.33
C LEU A 294 12.58 -8.69 -10.44
N LEU A 295 13.86 -8.67 -10.01
CA LEU A 295 14.44 -7.58 -9.22
C LEU A 295 14.50 -6.27 -10.00
N ALA A 296 14.83 -6.31 -11.29
CA ALA A 296 14.81 -5.14 -12.17
C ALA A 296 13.41 -4.50 -12.30
N ARG A 297 12.34 -5.24 -11.98
CA ARG A 297 10.96 -4.74 -11.96
C ARG A 297 10.49 -4.29 -10.58
N ARG A 298 11.27 -4.53 -9.51
CA ARG A 298 10.93 -4.07 -8.17
C ARG A 298 11.27 -2.58 -8.03
N PRO A 299 10.46 -1.82 -7.29
CA PRO A 299 10.70 -0.40 -7.05
C PRO A 299 11.79 -0.21 -5.99
N LEU A 300 13.03 -0.59 -6.33
CA LEU A 300 14.16 -0.60 -5.42
C LEU A 300 14.55 0.81 -4.99
N ALA A 301 14.50 1.82 -5.87
CA ALA A 301 14.85 3.18 -5.48
C ALA A 301 13.87 3.77 -4.48
N THR A 302 12.58 3.45 -4.58
CA THR A 302 11.59 3.81 -3.55
C THR A 302 11.98 3.23 -2.19
N TYR A 303 12.37 1.95 -2.16
CA TYR A 303 12.79 1.27 -0.92
C TYR A 303 14.09 1.81 -0.36
N LEU A 304 15.08 2.07 -1.20
CA LEU A 304 16.37 2.63 -0.80
C LEU A 304 16.23 4.07 -0.33
N LEU A 305 15.41 4.89 -0.99
CA LEU A 305 15.10 6.25 -0.57
C LEU A 305 14.36 6.27 0.78
N ALA A 306 13.35 5.41 0.94
CA ALA A 306 12.66 5.23 2.22
C ALA A 306 13.63 4.78 3.33
N GLY A 307 14.53 3.84 3.02
CA GLY A 307 15.59 3.39 3.93
C GLY A 307 16.56 4.50 4.31
N ALA A 308 16.98 5.33 3.35
CA ALA A 308 17.85 6.49 3.58
C ALA A 308 17.17 7.53 4.49
N ILE A 309 15.89 7.82 4.27
CA ILE A 309 15.09 8.71 5.13
C ILE A 309 14.97 8.14 6.55
N ALA A 310 14.69 6.84 6.68
CA ALA A 310 14.61 6.18 7.98
C ALA A 310 15.95 6.18 8.73
N LEU A 311 17.05 5.93 8.02
CA LEU A 311 18.39 5.97 8.59
C LEU A 311 18.79 7.39 9.01
N ALA A 312 18.47 8.40 8.21
CA ALA A 312 18.70 9.79 8.55
C ALA A 312 17.94 10.19 9.82
N TYR A 313 16.67 9.78 9.95
CA TYR A 313 15.90 10.03 11.18
C TYR A 313 16.45 9.25 12.39
N LEU A 314 16.91 8.01 12.21
CA LEU A 314 17.57 7.27 13.29
C LEU A 314 18.85 7.99 13.74
N ALA A 315 19.69 8.42 12.79
CA ALA A 315 20.89 9.19 13.08
C ALA A 315 20.56 10.50 13.80
N GLN A 316 19.51 11.20 13.36
CA GLN A 316 18.98 12.40 14.01
C GLN A 316 18.63 12.12 15.48
N VAL A 317 17.82 11.09 15.76
CA VAL A 317 17.41 10.72 17.12
C VAL A 317 18.60 10.32 18.00
N LEU A 318 19.57 9.58 17.45
CA LEU A 318 20.78 9.19 18.18
C LEU A 318 21.65 10.39 18.51
N ALA A 319 21.84 11.30 17.56
CA ALA A 319 22.58 12.54 17.75
C ALA A 319 21.90 13.43 18.80
N ASP A 320 20.58 13.60 18.72
CA ASP A 320 19.81 14.39 19.71
C ASP A 320 19.96 13.83 21.13
N ARG A 321 20.00 12.50 21.27
CA ARG A 321 20.21 11.83 22.56
C ARG A 321 21.63 12.01 23.09
N TYR A 322 22.64 12.02 22.22
CA TYR A 322 24.04 12.11 22.60
C TYR A 322 24.47 13.54 22.93
N TYR A 323 24.11 14.52 22.10
CA TYR A 323 24.57 15.90 22.21
C TYR A 323 23.67 16.81 23.06
N GLY A 324 22.44 16.39 23.41
CA GLY A 324 21.51 17.23 24.16
C GLY A 324 21.10 18.49 23.38
N VAL A 325 20.75 19.59 24.08
CA VAL A 325 20.35 20.86 23.45
C VAL A 325 21.54 21.50 22.75
N VAL A 326 21.55 21.48 21.42
CA VAL A 326 22.56 22.17 20.63
C VAL A 326 22.29 23.67 20.72
N SER A 327 23.15 24.37 21.45
CA SER A 327 23.14 25.84 21.51
C SER A 327 24.16 26.40 20.51
N VAL A 328 23.68 27.10 19.48
CA VAL A 328 24.57 27.82 18.55
C VAL A 328 24.67 29.27 19.02
N ARG A 329 25.87 29.69 19.44
CA ARG A 329 26.16 31.08 19.93
C ARG A 329 25.18 31.58 21.01
N GLY A 330 24.82 30.72 21.96
CA GLY A 330 23.97 31.09 23.11
C GLY A 330 22.46 31.08 22.85
N GLN A 331 21.99 30.72 21.65
CA GLN A 331 20.57 30.47 21.40
C GLN A 331 20.26 28.96 21.46
N GLY A 332 19.33 28.57 22.34
CA GLY A 332 18.85 27.19 22.45
C GLY A 332 17.81 26.89 21.39
N LEU A 333 18.04 25.84 20.60
CA LEU A 333 17.16 25.49 19.49
C LEU A 333 16.21 24.34 19.85
N TYR A 334 14.89 24.59 19.88
CA TYR A 334 13.89 23.60 20.30
C TYR A 334 12.94 23.16 19.19
N VAL A 335 13.44 22.27 18.32
CA VAL A 335 12.76 21.07 17.77
C VAL A 335 13.89 20.11 17.43
N SER A 336 14.03 19.03 18.22
CA SER A 336 15.05 17.97 18.09
C SER A 336 16.42 18.50 17.64
N ASN A 337 17.03 19.33 18.48
CA ASN A 337 18.39 19.92 18.50
C ASN A 337 19.25 19.86 17.22
N LEU A 338 19.45 18.69 16.59
CA LEU A 338 20.09 18.57 15.28
C LEU A 338 19.27 19.18 14.13
N VAL A 339 17.95 18.99 14.10
CA VAL A 339 17.03 19.58 13.10
C VAL A 339 17.16 21.09 13.02
N ALA A 340 17.41 21.71 14.16
CA ALA A 340 17.55 23.14 14.20
C ALA A 340 18.83 23.65 13.54
N ALA A 341 19.90 22.85 13.50
CA ALA A 341 21.13 23.14 12.75
C ALA A 341 20.92 23.18 11.21
N PHE A 342 19.77 22.69 10.73
CA PHE A 342 19.38 22.65 9.31
C PHE A 342 18.29 23.67 8.95
N THR A 343 17.94 24.56 9.88
CA THR A 343 16.93 25.61 9.65
C THR A 343 17.41 26.67 8.67
N GLN A 344 16.46 27.29 7.96
CA GLN A 344 16.75 28.50 7.20
C GLN A 344 17.09 29.62 8.18
N GLY A 345 18.20 30.34 7.94
CA GLY A 345 18.68 31.40 8.84
C GLY A 345 19.43 30.93 10.09
N LEU A 346 20.09 29.76 10.09
CA LEU A 346 20.92 29.34 11.23
C LEU A 346 21.95 30.43 11.61
N PRO A 347 21.95 30.93 12.85
CA PRO A 347 22.92 31.93 13.30
C PRO A 347 24.36 31.44 13.08
N GLY A 348 25.12 32.13 12.23
CA GLY A 348 26.54 31.81 11.96
C GLY A 348 26.83 31.02 10.67
N VAL A 349 25.82 30.62 9.89
CA VAL A 349 26.01 30.06 8.54
C VAL A 349 25.53 31.09 7.51
N PRO A 350 26.42 31.63 6.66
CA PRO A 350 26.02 32.57 5.61
C PRO A 350 25.04 31.93 4.63
N ASP A 351 23.91 32.60 4.35
CA ASP A 351 22.89 32.11 3.42
C ASP A 351 23.44 31.84 2.01
N ALA A 352 24.47 32.59 1.61
CA ALA A 352 25.15 32.45 0.32
C ALA A 352 25.87 31.09 0.11
N GLY A 353 26.16 30.33 1.18
CA GLY A 353 26.87 29.04 1.11
C GLY A 353 26.00 27.80 1.42
N ALA A 354 24.74 27.98 1.80
CA ALA A 354 23.91 26.93 2.38
C ALA A 354 22.95 26.25 1.38
N TRP A 355 23.33 26.15 0.11
CA TRP A 355 22.51 25.58 -0.97
C TRP A 355 22.01 24.15 -0.65
N TRP A 356 22.78 23.38 0.12
CA TRP A 356 22.44 22.03 0.54
C TRP A 356 21.12 21.97 1.33
N ARG A 357 20.73 23.05 2.01
CA ARG A 357 19.47 23.15 2.78
C ARG A 357 18.23 22.96 1.91
N TYR A 358 18.28 23.35 0.65
CA TYR A 358 17.16 23.18 -0.29
C TYR A 358 16.87 21.72 -0.61
N LEU A 359 17.76 20.80 -0.22
CA LEU A 359 17.65 19.37 -0.49
C LEU A 359 17.64 18.52 0.78
N THR A 360 18.50 18.80 1.75
CA THR A 360 18.70 17.92 2.91
C THR A 360 17.54 17.94 3.89
N TYR A 361 16.70 18.98 3.88
CA TYR A 361 15.53 19.06 4.76
C TYR A 361 14.56 17.88 4.59
N ALA A 362 14.53 17.27 3.40
CA ALA A 362 13.67 16.13 3.09
C ALA A 362 14.02 14.88 3.92
N PHE A 363 15.21 14.81 4.52
CA PHE A 363 15.67 13.66 5.29
C PHE A 363 15.47 13.83 6.79
N LEU A 364 15.03 15.01 7.24
CA LEU A 364 14.78 15.35 8.64
C LEU A 364 13.31 15.27 8.98
N HIS A 365 12.98 14.86 10.21
CA HIS A 365 11.59 14.71 10.64
C HIS A 365 11.39 15.16 12.08
N GLY A 366 10.31 15.91 12.35
CA GLY A 366 10.02 16.44 13.68
C GLY A 366 9.52 15.40 14.69
N ASN A 367 8.98 14.26 14.24
CA ASN A 367 8.51 13.17 15.13
C ASN A 367 8.26 11.86 14.36
N LEU A 368 8.06 10.78 15.12
CA LEU A 368 7.85 9.42 14.60
C LEU A 368 6.60 9.30 13.72
N VAL A 369 5.51 10.00 14.05
CA VAL A 369 4.26 9.96 13.27
C VAL A 369 4.47 10.65 11.91
N HIS A 370 5.18 11.78 11.88
CA HIS A 370 5.50 12.51 10.66
C HIS A 370 6.33 11.66 9.69
N ILE A 371 7.41 11.01 10.15
CA ILE A 371 8.16 10.09 9.29
C ILE A 371 7.32 8.87 8.89
N GLY A 372 6.53 8.29 9.80
CA GLY A 372 5.66 7.15 9.50
C GLY A 372 4.70 7.44 8.34
N MET A 373 4.08 8.63 8.35
CA MET A 373 3.20 9.08 7.27
C MET A 373 3.96 9.31 5.96
N ASN A 374 5.12 9.98 5.99
CA ASN A 374 5.92 10.23 4.79
C ASN A 374 6.40 8.92 4.15
N LEU A 375 6.92 7.98 4.96
CA LEU A 375 7.33 6.68 4.46
C LEU A 375 6.14 5.93 3.87
N TRP A 376 5.00 5.88 4.56
CA TRP A 376 3.80 5.22 4.05
C TRP A 376 3.37 5.79 2.68
N VAL A 377 3.25 7.11 2.55
CA VAL A 377 2.87 7.74 1.28
C VAL A 377 3.93 7.47 0.20
N LEU A 378 5.22 7.61 0.52
CA LEU A 378 6.31 7.31 -0.41
C LEU A 378 6.27 5.86 -0.90
N PHE A 379 5.97 4.89 -0.02
CA PHE A 379 5.76 3.51 -0.42
C PHE A 379 4.62 3.38 -1.43
N ASP A 380 3.50 4.06 -1.24
CA ASP A 380 2.37 3.90 -2.14
C ASP A 380 2.59 4.58 -3.50
N ILE A 381 2.90 5.88 -3.51
CA ILE A 381 3.03 6.63 -4.77
C ILE A 381 4.38 6.42 -5.45
N GLY A 382 5.46 6.25 -4.67
CA GLY A 382 6.81 6.04 -5.19
C GLY A 382 6.91 4.74 -5.96
N ARG A 383 6.37 3.64 -5.40
CA ARG A 383 6.33 2.35 -6.09
C ARG A 383 5.51 2.40 -7.37
N LEU A 384 4.41 3.16 -7.38
CA LEU A 384 3.58 3.33 -8.58
C LEU A 384 4.38 4.06 -9.67
N TYR A 385 5.01 5.19 -9.34
CA TYR A 385 5.75 6.00 -10.29
C TYR A 385 7.01 5.29 -10.81
N GLU A 386 7.79 4.66 -9.92
CA GLU A 386 8.99 3.91 -10.29
C GLU A 386 8.66 2.73 -11.22
N ARG A 387 7.53 2.04 -11.02
CA ARG A 387 7.10 0.99 -11.96
C ARG A 387 6.71 1.53 -13.33
N ARG A 388 6.22 2.78 -13.41
CA ARG A 388 5.81 3.43 -14.65
C ARG A 388 6.99 4.02 -15.43
N ARG A 389 7.99 4.57 -14.74
CA ARG A 389 9.08 5.34 -15.35
C ARG A 389 10.50 4.87 -15.05
N GLY A 390 10.66 4.06 -14.01
CA GLY A 390 11.96 3.62 -13.53
C GLY A 390 12.49 4.50 -12.40
N TRP A 391 13.60 4.04 -11.83
CA TRP A 391 14.20 4.60 -10.62
C TRP A 391 14.74 6.02 -10.80
N GLY A 392 15.27 6.35 -11.97
CA GLY A 392 15.91 7.64 -12.19
C GLY A 392 14.91 8.79 -12.32
N ASP A 393 13.80 8.54 -12.99
CA ASP A 393 12.67 9.48 -13.04
C ASP A 393 12.05 9.69 -11.65
N LEU A 394 11.95 8.64 -10.82
CA LEU A 394 11.52 8.76 -9.41
C LEU A 394 12.42 9.72 -8.64
N LEU A 395 13.74 9.52 -8.67
CA LEU A 395 14.70 10.38 -7.96
C LEU A 395 14.65 11.82 -8.48
N ALA A 396 14.50 12.01 -9.78
CA ALA A 396 14.40 13.34 -10.37
C ALA A 396 13.12 14.07 -9.95
N ALA A 397 11.96 13.40 -9.98
CA ALA A 397 10.71 13.98 -9.49
C ALA A 397 10.77 14.32 -7.99
N PHE A 398 11.35 13.44 -7.17
CA PHE A 398 11.55 13.68 -5.74
C PHE A 398 12.48 14.86 -5.49
N THR A 399 13.61 14.92 -6.20
CA THR A 399 14.61 16.00 -6.04
C THR A 399 14.06 17.34 -6.52
N ALA A 400 13.35 17.36 -7.65
CA ALA A 400 12.71 18.56 -8.19
C ALA A 400 11.63 19.10 -7.24
N GLY A 401 10.78 18.23 -6.69
CA GLY A 401 9.78 18.63 -5.70
C GLY A 401 10.41 19.15 -4.40
N THR A 402 11.47 18.50 -3.93
CA THR A 402 12.21 18.93 -2.74
C THR A 402 12.79 20.33 -2.93
N ALA A 403 13.54 20.55 -4.02
CA ALA A 403 14.15 21.84 -4.31
C ALA A 403 13.10 22.95 -4.50
N ALA A 404 12.03 22.69 -5.27
CA ALA A 404 10.96 23.65 -5.51
C ALA A 404 10.17 23.97 -4.23
N GLY A 405 9.92 22.98 -3.37
CA GLY A 405 9.27 23.17 -2.07
C GLY A 405 10.07 24.10 -1.16
N ALA A 406 11.38 23.86 -1.01
CA ALA A 406 12.25 24.76 -0.27
C ALA A 406 12.34 26.15 -0.91
N TYR A 407 12.42 26.24 -2.24
CA TYR A 407 12.45 27.52 -2.95
C TYR A 407 11.20 28.36 -2.70
N LEU A 408 10.00 27.79 -2.91
CA LEU A 408 8.75 28.51 -2.67
C LEU A 408 8.58 28.89 -1.20
N THR A 409 8.97 28.02 -0.27
CA THR A 409 8.99 28.35 1.17
C THR A 409 9.85 29.58 1.44
N THR A 410 11.07 29.62 0.87
CA THR A 410 12.01 30.74 1.03
C THR A 410 11.43 32.05 0.50
N VAL A 411 10.83 32.01 -0.70
CA VAL A 411 10.32 33.21 -1.38
C VAL A 411 9.08 33.75 -0.68
N PHE A 412 8.12 32.88 -0.34
CA PHE A 412 6.82 33.31 0.19
C PHE A 412 6.78 33.45 1.72
N GLN A 413 7.82 33.00 2.42
CA GLN A 413 7.97 33.18 3.87
C GLN A 413 9.29 33.90 4.23
N ALA A 414 9.79 34.72 3.31
CA ALA A 414 10.99 35.54 3.52
C ALA A 414 10.85 36.40 4.79
N GLY A 415 11.91 36.45 5.60
CA GLY A 415 11.95 37.25 6.83
C GLY A 415 11.31 36.59 8.06
N VAL A 416 10.73 35.39 7.94
CA VAL A 416 10.24 34.59 9.07
C VAL A 416 11.21 33.44 9.32
N PRO A 417 11.62 33.16 10.57
CA PRO A 417 12.39 31.95 10.88
C PRO A 417 11.52 30.70 10.60
N VAL A 418 11.78 30.02 9.48
CA VAL A 418 11.04 28.81 9.08
C VAL A 418 11.90 27.57 9.29
N VAL A 419 11.39 26.66 10.13
CA VAL A 419 11.94 25.31 10.26
C VAL A 419 11.32 24.43 9.19
N LEU A 420 12.06 24.19 8.11
CA LEU A 420 11.63 23.27 7.05
C LEU A 420 12.17 21.88 7.34
N VAL A 421 11.28 20.90 7.52
CA VAL A 421 11.61 19.48 7.68
C VAL A 421 10.56 18.59 7.04
N GLY A 422 10.99 17.43 6.56
CA GLY A 422 10.11 16.35 6.12
C GLY A 422 10.23 16.07 4.63
N ALA A 423 10.14 14.79 4.27
CA ALA A 423 10.21 14.31 2.90
C ALA A 423 9.00 14.72 2.03
N SER A 424 7.98 15.35 2.61
CA SER A 424 6.69 15.61 1.96
C SER A 424 6.80 16.45 0.69
N GLY A 425 7.72 17.42 0.63
CA GLY A 425 7.97 18.20 -0.60
C GLY A 425 8.43 17.33 -1.77
N GLY A 426 9.36 16.40 -1.54
CA GLY A 426 9.82 15.45 -2.56
C GLY A 426 8.76 14.41 -2.91
N ILE A 427 8.02 13.89 -1.92
CA ILE A 427 6.89 12.99 -2.13
C ILE A 427 5.83 13.66 -3.01
N LEU A 428 5.52 14.93 -2.76
CA LEU A 428 4.61 15.71 -3.59
C LEU A 428 5.19 16.03 -4.97
N GLY A 429 6.51 16.06 -5.12
CA GLY A 429 7.18 16.01 -6.42
C GLY A 429 6.84 14.76 -7.21
N VAL A 430 6.92 13.59 -6.57
CA VAL A 430 6.51 12.32 -7.19
C VAL A 430 5.00 12.34 -7.54
N ALA A 431 4.16 12.84 -6.64
CA ALA A 431 2.72 12.98 -6.89
C ALA A 431 2.43 13.95 -8.04
N GLY A 432 3.13 15.07 -8.13
CA GLY A 432 3.01 16.06 -9.20
C GLY A 432 3.42 15.49 -10.55
N ALA A 433 4.48 14.68 -10.59
CA ALA A 433 4.89 13.99 -11.82
C ALA A 433 3.84 12.96 -12.28
N LEU A 434 3.27 12.18 -11.34
CA LEU A 434 2.13 11.30 -11.63
C LEU A 434 0.89 12.07 -12.10
N LEU A 435 0.64 13.24 -11.53
CA LEU A 435 -0.47 14.11 -11.94
C LEU A 435 -0.30 14.58 -13.38
N ALA A 436 0.92 14.94 -13.79
CA ALA A 436 1.21 15.29 -15.18
C ALA A 436 0.96 14.11 -16.14
N GLU A 437 1.32 12.88 -15.75
CA GLU A 437 1.01 11.68 -16.54
C GLU A 437 -0.48 11.45 -16.67
N ALA A 438 -1.20 11.52 -15.54
CA ALA A 438 -2.63 11.26 -15.51
C ALA A 438 -3.41 12.33 -16.29
N ALA A 439 -2.98 13.58 -16.24
CA ALA A 439 -3.58 14.70 -16.97
C ALA A 439 -3.34 14.62 -18.49
N LEU A 440 -2.18 14.14 -18.93
CA LEU A 440 -1.83 14.01 -20.34
C LEU A 440 -2.17 12.62 -20.93
N GLY A 441 -2.50 11.65 -20.08
CA GLY A 441 -2.93 10.32 -20.46
C GLY A 441 -4.35 10.28 -21.05
N LYS A 442 -4.62 9.28 -21.89
CA LYS A 442 -5.92 9.10 -22.56
C LYS A 442 -6.71 7.89 -22.06
N SER A 443 -6.10 7.02 -21.24
CA SER A 443 -6.75 5.79 -20.79
C SER A 443 -7.81 6.06 -19.71
N ALA A 444 -8.75 5.13 -19.54
CA ALA A 444 -9.69 5.18 -18.42
C ALA A 444 -8.98 5.13 -17.06
N SER A 445 -7.88 4.37 -16.99
CA SER A 445 -7.06 4.27 -15.79
C SER A 445 -6.38 5.60 -15.42
N ASP A 446 -5.95 6.38 -16.42
CA ASP A 446 -5.35 7.70 -16.20
C ASP A 446 -6.39 8.69 -15.67
N ARG A 447 -7.62 8.66 -16.21
CA ARG A 447 -8.71 9.50 -15.72
C ARG A 447 -9.08 9.20 -14.27
N LEU A 448 -9.10 7.93 -13.88
CA LEU A 448 -9.37 7.54 -12.49
C LEU A 448 -8.22 7.99 -11.57
N LEU A 449 -6.97 7.74 -11.97
CA LEU A 449 -5.79 8.19 -11.24
C LEU A 449 -5.77 9.71 -11.06
N LEU A 450 -6.09 10.46 -12.12
CA LEU A 450 -6.17 11.92 -12.09
C LEU A 450 -7.16 12.40 -11.03
N ARG A 451 -8.38 11.84 -11.02
CA ARG A 451 -9.42 12.19 -10.03
C ARG A 451 -8.95 11.90 -8.61
N SER A 452 -8.37 10.73 -8.38
CA SER A 452 -7.85 10.35 -7.06
C SER A 452 -6.72 11.26 -6.59
N LEU A 453 -5.76 11.60 -7.48
CA LEU A 453 -4.66 12.50 -7.16
C LEU A 453 -5.14 13.92 -6.88
N LEU A 454 -6.08 14.46 -7.68
CA LEU A 454 -6.64 15.78 -7.46
C LEU A 454 -7.40 15.87 -6.14
N GLN A 455 -8.21 14.86 -5.82
CA GLN A 455 -8.90 14.80 -4.53
C GLN A 455 -7.90 14.77 -3.36
N TRP A 456 -6.84 13.96 -3.49
CA TRP A 456 -5.81 13.84 -2.47
C TRP A 456 -5.01 15.14 -2.29
N VAL A 457 -4.61 15.79 -3.39
CA VAL A 457 -3.94 17.10 -3.37
C VAL A 457 -4.84 18.16 -2.73
N ALA A 458 -6.13 18.20 -3.06
CA ALA A 458 -7.06 19.16 -2.45
C ALA A 458 -7.16 18.97 -0.93
N ILE A 459 -7.29 17.73 -0.45
CA ILE A 459 -7.30 17.42 0.98
C ILE A 459 -6.00 17.87 1.64
N LEU A 460 -4.85 17.63 1.00
CA LEU A 460 -3.54 17.99 1.53
C LEU A 460 -3.33 19.50 1.61
N ILE A 461 -3.82 20.27 0.63
CA ILE A 461 -3.77 21.73 0.68
C ILE A 461 -4.65 22.27 1.83
N VAL A 462 -5.87 21.75 1.99
CA VAL A 462 -6.75 22.10 3.12
C VAL A 462 -6.07 21.75 4.45
N PHE A 463 -5.45 20.57 4.55
CA PHE A 463 -4.70 20.15 5.74
C PHE A 463 -3.52 21.10 6.04
N SER A 464 -2.82 21.57 4.99
CA SER A 464 -1.70 22.50 5.13
C SER A 464 -2.13 23.88 5.61
N LEU A 465 -3.36 24.29 5.31
CA LEU A 465 -3.95 25.53 5.80
C LEU A 465 -4.50 25.39 7.22
N ALA A 466 -5.05 24.21 7.56
CA ALA A 466 -5.77 23.98 8.81
C ALA A 466 -4.87 23.57 9.99
N VAL A 467 -3.70 22.98 9.73
CA VAL A 467 -2.83 22.44 10.78
C VAL A 467 -1.58 23.31 10.97
N PRO A 468 -1.43 23.98 12.12
CA PRO A 468 -0.24 24.76 12.43
C PRO A 468 1.04 23.91 12.35
N GLY A 469 2.09 24.49 11.75
CA GLY A 469 3.39 23.82 11.57
C GLY A 469 3.51 22.97 10.29
N VAL A 470 2.45 22.85 9.48
CA VAL A 470 2.51 22.20 8.16
C VAL A 470 2.85 23.23 7.09
N SER A 471 3.88 22.97 6.26
CA SER A 471 4.32 23.92 5.25
C SER A 471 3.45 23.88 3.99
N LEU A 472 2.58 24.89 3.82
CA LEU A 472 1.81 25.08 2.60
C LEU A 472 2.72 25.27 1.38
N TRP A 473 3.69 26.19 1.45
CA TRP A 473 4.55 26.52 0.32
C TRP A 473 5.53 25.40 -0.02
N GLY A 474 5.95 24.62 0.96
CA GLY A 474 6.70 23.38 0.74
C GLY A 474 5.89 22.37 -0.05
N HIS A 475 4.60 22.22 0.27
CA HIS A 475 3.71 21.30 -0.44
C HIS A 475 3.35 21.79 -1.85
N VAL A 476 2.99 23.06 -2.01
CA VAL A 476 2.70 23.67 -3.31
C VAL A 476 3.92 23.60 -4.22
N GLY A 477 5.10 23.97 -3.71
CA GLY A 477 6.34 23.90 -4.47
C GLY A 477 6.71 22.47 -4.87
N GLY A 478 6.49 21.50 -3.98
CA GLY A 478 6.63 20.08 -4.27
C GLY A 478 5.81 19.65 -5.48
N ILE A 479 4.51 19.92 -5.46
CA ILE A 479 3.59 19.59 -6.57
C ILE A 479 4.03 20.25 -7.86
N VAL A 480 4.34 21.56 -7.83
CA VAL A 480 4.72 22.34 -9.01
C VAL A 480 6.02 21.81 -9.62
N GLY A 481 7.06 21.59 -8.81
CA GLY A 481 8.35 21.08 -9.27
C GLY A 481 8.24 19.69 -9.90
N GLY A 482 7.48 18.80 -9.26
CA GLY A 482 7.17 17.47 -9.79
C GLY A 482 6.37 17.48 -11.09
N PHE A 483 5.32 18.30 -11.15
CA PHE A 483 4.47 18.43 -12.33
C PHE A 483 5.25 18.97 -13.52
N ALA A 484 6.06 20.01 -13.31
CA ALA A 484 6.94 20.57 -14.34
C ALA A 484 7.90 19.51 -14.91
N TYR A 485 8.56 18.74 -14.02
CA TYR A 485 9.39 17.62 -14.42
C TYR A 485 8.61 16.58 -15.25
N GLY A 486 7.44 16.16 -14.78
CA GLY A 486 6.57 15.21 -15.48
C GLY A 486 6.17 15.67 -16.89
N VAL A 487 5.80 16.94 -17.05
CA VAL A 487 5.48 17.53 -18.37
C VAL A 487 6.69 17.52 -19.30
N ILE A 488 7.85 17.98 -18.84
CA ILE A 488 9.09 17.96 -19.62
C ILE A 488 9.41 16.54 -20.07
N ARG A 489 9.31 15.59 -19.14
CA ARG A 489 9.62 14.18 -19.36
C ARG A 489 8.69 13.53 -20.40
N LEU A 490 7.42 13.93 -20.42
CA LEU A 490 6.42 13.45 -21.38
C LEU A 490 6.60 14.07 -22.78
N ARG A 491 6.92 15.37 -22.86
CA ARG A 491 7.04 16.07 -24.15
C ARG A 491 8.33 15.76 -24.89
N THR A 492 9.43 15.56 -24.18
CA THR A 492 10.74 15.27 -24.78
C THR A 492 10.93 13.82 -25.21
N ARG A 493 10.06 12.89 -24.76
CA ARG A 493 10.10 11.45 -25.07
C ARG A 493 11.48 10.78 -24.89
N LEU A 494 12.26 11.27 -23.93
CA LEU A 494 13.62 10.77 -23.68
C LEU A 494 13.62 9.29 -23.27
N GLY A 495 14.62 8.52 -23.74
CA GLY A 495 14.70 7.08 -23.50
C GLY A 495 15.20 6.69 -22.11
N ALA A 496 15.34 5.39 -21.86
CA ALA A 496 15.79 4.84 -20.58
C ALA A 496 17.19 5.32 -20.15
N ARG A 497 18.10 5.59 -21.10
CA ARG A 497 19.45 6.12 -20.83
C ARG A 497 19.39 7.50 -20.15
N PHE A 498 18.47 8.36 -20.57
CA PHE A 498 18.28 9.66 -19.94
C PHE A 498 17.75 9.50 -18.51
N SER A 499 16.77 8.62 -18.29
CA SER A 499 16.26 8.31 -16.95
C SER A 499 17.40 7.87 -16.02
N GLN A 500 18.28 6.98 -16.47
CA GLN A 500 19.44 6.56 -15.68
C GLN A 500 20.41 7.71 -15.41
N ALA A 501 20.74 8.52 -16.43
CA ALA A 501 21.67 9.65 -16.28
C ALA A 501 21.14 10.70 -15.29
N VAL A 502 19.86 11.10 -15.41
CA VAL A 502 19.24 12.05 -14.47
C VAL A 502 19.13 11.45 -13.07
N GLY A 503 18.85 10.15 -12.97
CA GLY A 503 18.85 9.43 -11.70
C GLY A 503 20.19 9.47 -10.99
N TRP A 504 21.28 9.16 -11.69
CA TRP A 504 22.63 9.24 -11.14
C TRP A 504 23.03 10.67 -10.77
N PHE A 505 22.67 11.64 -11.60
CA PHE A 505 22.87 13.06 -11.29
C PHE A 505 22.15 13.47 -10.00
N CYS A 506 20.85 13.16 -9.87
CA CYS A 506 20.07 13.48 -8.68
C CYS A 506 20.60 12.76 -7.44
N LEU A 507 21.01 11.49 -7.56
CA LEU A 507 21.64 10.76 -6.45
C LEU A 507 22.94 11.43 -6.01
N GLY A 508 23.82 11.78 -6.95
CA GLY A 508 25.06 12.50 -6.67
C GLY A 508 24.81 13.87 -6.04
N LEU A 509 23.80 14.59 -6.51
CA LEU A 509 23.41 15.90 -5.97
C LEU A 509 22.89 15.79 -4.52
N LEU A 510 22.03 14.82 -4.23
CA LEU A 510 21.52 14.57 -2.88
C LEU A 510 22.65 14.12 -1.93
N ALA A 511 23.56 13.27 -2.40
CA ALA A 511 24.72 12.84 -1.64
C ALA A 511 25.67 14.02 -1.35
N LEU A 512 25.96 14.85 -2.35
CA LEU A 512 26.77 16.05 -2.20
C LEU A 512 26.13 17.02 -1.20
N ALA A 513 24.83 17.24 -1.30
CA ALA A 513 24.10 18.08 -0.36
C ALA A 513 24.22 17.56 1.07
N LEU A 514 24.06 16.24 1.28
CA LEU A 514 24.23 15.61 2.59
C LEU A 514 25.66 15.76 3.12
N VAL A 515 26.67 15.54 2.28
CA VAL A 515 28.08 15.73 2.67
C VAL A 515 28.33 17.20 3.05
N SER A 516 27.91 18.15 2.22
CA SER A 516 28.04 19.59 2.50
C SER A 516 27.33 20.00 3.80
N ALA A 517 26.15 19.45 4.05
CA ALA A 517 25.45 19.61 5.32
C ALA A 517 26.31 19.11 6.49
N LEU A 518 26.78 17.86 6.45
CA LEU A 518 27.56 17.26 7.53
C LEU A 518 28.86 18.04 7.77
N THR A 519 29.60 18.39 6.72
CA THR A 519 30.85 19.16 6.85
C THR A 519 30.63 20.58 7.38
N THR A 520 29.44 21.15 7.17
CA THR A 520 29.12 22.49 7.68
C THR A 520 28.59 22.45 9.12
N VAL A 521 27.78 21.45 9.44
CA VAL A 521 27.06 21.36 10.73
C VAL A 521 27.89 20.64 11.80
N VAL A 522 28.59 19.56 11.48
CA VAL A 522 29.35 18.78 12.46
C VAL A 522 30.41 19.62 13.20
N PRO A 523 31.18 20.51 12.55
CA PRO A 523 32.14 21.38 13.25
C PRO A 523 31.48 22.41 14.19
N LEU A 524 30.17 22.62 14.08
CA LEU A 524 29.41 23.53 14.94
C LEU A 524 28.82 22.82 16.16
N LEU A 525 28.93 21.49 16.25
CA LEU A 525 28.52 20.72 17.41
C LEU A 525 29.53 20.94 18.56
N PRO A 526 29.06 20.97 19.82
CA PRO A 526 29.90 21.22 20.99
C PRO A 526 30.93 20.12 21.29
#